data_AF-A0A0C9TND6-F1
#
_entry.id   AF-A0A0C9TND6-F1
#
_cell.length_a   1.000
_cell.length_b   1.000
_cell.length_c   1.000
_cell.angle_alpha   90.00
_cell.angle_beta   90.00
_cell.angle_gamma   90.00
#
_symmetry.space_group_name_H-M   'P 1'
#
loop_
_entity.id
_entity.type
_entity.pdbx_description
1 polymer ?
#
loop_
_entity_poly.entity_id
_entity_poly.type
_entity_poly.pdbx_seq_one_letter_code
_entity_poly.pdbx_strand_id
1 'polypeptide(L)'
;MTATQLEALRKARDILQEAGLISSPPSSPRSELTCFKSLLISLTIDEPSIAPTIKYIPSSAAFYAVEDIQAGRNYTTSQGYVQKLIQHPANVIVEYPETGCLPNEAVAHIFAHQLAEAEDYDPKLNIQYGIWGKHGSRNNVRFYLLLEGEKKPYALCHQFKAQCMGVKKCAYNSILQPILFDAESAGSDLKPKVVDSSQQEVFMKTLVFFCALMQNGCLFNPEIGEGSEDESDDGDEDDSPEFPLIFYEALSDIWSRKPGDVRKCNGKLVFKVDEFGHSFIQCENRRKGHRAHLIIRNLNEFDLEYLHALCRDELEKIMHIEESAGREGYGPLVACNFVFSMKEQKELCVNFHRNRERILKRGQLIDSGPCNSRLEVYYPNDKTSNPWIVMVSRNPHLHPDPRPTPTPKIIEELFMTLLDSLGWRLADATPRKIILDSVFMTALRKVLNWDRLLDPSLSDLHPSLGNFDHTARLINKLRL
;
A
#
# COMPACT_ATOMS: atom_id res chain seq x y z
N MET A 1 26.92 -31.77 32.58
CA MET A 1 25.65 -31.06 32.81
C MET A 1 25.41 -30.97 34.29
N THR A 2 24.95 -29.83 34.79
CA THR A 2 24.57 -29.67 36.20
C THR A 2 23.21 -30.33 36.48
N ALA A 3 22.90 -30.60 37.75
CA ALA A 3 21.60 -31.18 38.14
C ALA A 3 20.42 -30.30 37.65
N THR A 4 20.58 -28.98 37.73
CA THR A 4 19.60 -27.98 37.26
C THR A 4 19.38 -28.06 35.74
N GLN A 5 20.45 -28.27 34.95
CA GLN A 5 20.33 -28.43 33.49
C GLN A 5 19.60 -29.71 33.11
N LEU A 6 19.79 -30.77 33.89
CA LEU A 6 19.16 -32.06 33.66
C LEU A 6 17.65 -32.01 33.97
N GLU A 7 17.29 -31.27 35.02
CA GLU A 7 15.89 -31.01 35.38
C GLU A 7 15.18 -30.12 34.34
N ALA A 8 15.85 -29.07 33.85
CA ALA A 8 15.32 -28.22 32.79
C ALA A 8 15.09 -29.02 31.49
N LEU A 9 15.99 -29.93 31.14
CA LEU A 9 15.85 -30.81 29.97
C LEU A 9 14.70 -31.79 30.09
N ARG A 10 14.47 -32.35 31.29
CA ARG A 10 13.29 -33.19 31.55
C ARG A 10 11.99 -32.42 31.37
N LYS A 11 11.89 -31.23 31.96
CA LYS A 11 10.71 -30.37 31.78
C LYS A 11 10.45 -30.00 30.32
N ALA A 12 11.51 -29.64 29.57
CA ALA A 12 11.39 -29.35 28.16
C ALA A 12 10.91 -30.56 27.35
N ARG A 13 11.40 -31.76 27.68
CA ARG A 13 10.93 -33.02 27.07
C ARG A 13 9.45 -33.23 27.34
N ASP A 14 9.02 -33.14 28.59
CA ASP A 14 7.63 -33.42 28.97
C ASP A 14 6.66 -32.52 28.19
N ILE A 15 6.98 -31.22 28.07
CA ILE A 15 6.21 -30.24 27.28
C ILE A 15 6.16 -30.63 25.79
N LEU A 16 7.30 -31.01 25.21
CA LEU A 16 7.38 -31.33 23.79
C LEU A 16 6.76 -32.70 23.45
N GLN A 17 6.77 -33.64 24.39
CA GLN A 17 6.06 -34.92 24.27
C GLN A 17 4.55 -34.73 24.40
N GLU A 18 4.09 -33.87 25.32
CA GLU A 18 2.68 -33.48 25.44
C GLU A 18 2.18 -32.78 24.17
N ALA A 19 3.04 -31.99 23.52
CA ALA A 19 2.76 -31.36 22.23
C ALA A 19 2.87 -32.32 21.01
N GLY A 20 3.23 -33.60 21.22
CA GLY A 20 3.35 -34.59 20.15
C GLY A 20 4.57 -34.40 19.22
N LEU A 21 5.54 -33.57 19.61
CA LEU A 21 6.71 -33.23 18.79
C LEU A 21 7.87 -34.23 18.90
N ILE A 22 7.81 -35.13 19.88
CA ILE A 22 8.79 -36.21 20.06
C ILE A 22 8.06 -37.48 20.54
N SER A 23 8.35 -38.60 19.87
CA SER A 23 7.64 -39.87 20.03
C SER A 23 8.45 -40.96 20.72
N SER A 24 9.73 -40.73 21.04
CA SER A 24 10.57 -41.72 21.74
C SER A 24 11.67 -41.09 22.61
N PRO A 25 12.03 -41.72 23.74
CA PRO A 25 13.09 -41.23 24.60
C PRO A 25 14.47 -41.44 23.96
N PRO A 26 15.33 -40.41 23.92
CA PRO A 26 16.68 -40.53 23.37
C PRO A 26 17.58 -41.41 24.27
N SER A 27 18.55 -42.08 23.65
CA SER A 27 19.47 -43.02 24.32
C SER A 27 20.44 -42.37 25.32
N SER A 28 20.56 -41.03 25.32
CA SER A 28 21.37 -40.28 26.28
C SER A 28 20.95 -38.80 26.43
N PRO A 29 21.32 -38.12 27.54
CA PRO A 29 21.10 -36.68 27.72
C PRO A 29 21.83 -35.79 26.70
N ARG A 30 22.94 -36.28 26.11
CA ARG A 30 23.65 -35.56 25.05
C ARG A 30 22.92 -35.63 23.71
N SER A 31 22.44 -36.82 23.32
CA SER A 31 21.62 -36.97 22.12
C SER A 31 20.32 -36.18 22.21
N GLU A 32 19.78 -36.04 23.43
CA GLU A 32 18.62 -35.20 23.71
C GLU A 32 18.89 -33.71 23.51
N LEU A 33 20.00 -33.20 24.04
CA LEU A 33 20.41 -31.81 23.80
C LEU A 33 20.63 -31.55 22.30
N THR A 34 21.20 -32.50 21.57
CA THR A 34 21.37 -32.41 20.12
C THR A 34 20.03 -32.43 19.38
N CYS A 35 19.07 -33.26 19.81
CA CYS A 35 17.73 -33.31 19.25
C CYS A 35 16.97 -32.01 19.51
N PHE A 36 17.02 -31.46 20.72
CA PHE A 36 16.41 -30.16 21.03
C PHE A 36 17.07 -29.02 20.27
N LYS A 37 18.40 -29.01 20.15
CA LYS A 37 19.10 -28.06 19.29
C LYS A 37 18.66 -28.20 17.84
N SER A 38 18.56 -29.42 17.31
CA SER A 38 18.09 -29.66 15.95
C SER A 38 16.66 -29.17 15.76
N LEU A 39 15.75 -29.43 16.68
CA LEU A 39 14.35 -28.95 16.61
C LEU A 39 14.28 -27.42 16.68
N LEU A 40 15.05 -26.80 17.58
CA LEU A 40 15.12 -25.33 17.69
C LEU A 40 15.79 -24.69 16.48
N ILE A 41 16.79 -25.36 15.88
CA ILE A 41 17.48 -24.92 14.66
C ILE A 41 16.60 -25.14 13.43
N SER A 42 15.80 -26.22 13.38
CA SER A 42 14.81 -26.44 12.30
C SER A 42 13.64 -25.44 12.38
N LEU A 43 13.39 -24.85 13.55
CA LEU A 43 12.45 -23.73 13.73
C LEU A 43 13.07 -22.37 13.39
N THR A 44 14.40 -22.26 13.35
CA THR A 44 15.06 -21.09 12.78
C THR A 44 15.13 -21.27 11.27
N ILE A 45 14.21 -20.62 10.57
CA ILE A 45 14.27 -20.40 9.12
C ILE A 45 15.65 -19.82 8.78
N ASP A 46 16.59 -20.65 8.35
CA ASP A 46 17.81 -20.25 7.65
C ASP A 46 17.42 -20.06 6.17
N GLU A 47 16.58 -19.07 5.90
CA GLU A 47 16.37 -18.59 4.54
C GLU A 47 17.58 -17.77 4.11
N PRO A 48 18.04 -17.89 2.85
CA PRO A 48 18.96 -16.93 2.29
C PRO A 48 18.35 -15.54 2.51
N SER A 49 19.09 -14.62 3.11
CA SER A 49 18.60 -13.27 3.43
C SER A 49 17.93 -12.63 2.20
N ILE A 50 16.59 -12.62 2.15
CA ILE A 50 15.76 -11.97 1.13
C ILE A 50 15.71 -10.45 1.38
N ALA A 51 16.11 -10.01 2.58
CA ALA A 51 16.14 -8.62 3.01
C ALA A 51 16.82 -7.63 2.04
N PRO A 52 17.98 -7.92 1.39
CA PRO A 52 18.60 -6.99 0.46
C PRO A 52 17.81 -6.84 -0.85
N THR A 53 16.96 -7.81 -1.21
CA THR A 53 16.12 -7.78 -2.41
C THR A 53 14.90 -6.87 -2.22
N ILE A 54 14.31 -6.86 -1.03
CA ILE A 54 13.10 -6.08 -0.69
C ILE A 54 13.40 -4.58 -0.60
N LYS A 55 14.56 -4.23 -0.05
CA LYS A 55 14.99 -2.84 0.18
C LYS A 55 16.01 -2.36 -0.85
N TYR A 56 16.02 -2.96 -2.04
CA TYR A 56 16.96 -2.58 -3.08
C TYR A 56 16.69 -1.15 -3.55
N ILE A 57 17.67 -0.27 -3.35
CA ILE A 57 17.68 1.08 -3.91
C ILE A 57 18.66 1.06 -5.08
N PRO A 58 18.19 1.23 -6.33
CA PRO A 58 19.10 1.26 -7.47
C PRO A 58 20.05 2.45 -7.37
N SER A 59 21.30 2.26 -7.81
CA SER A 59 22.21 3.38 -8.05
C SER A 59 21.67 4.29 -9.14
N SER A 60 22.21 5.51 -9.29
CA SER A 60 21.92 6.30 -10.49
C SER A 60 22.50 5.61 -11.73
N ALA A 61 21.82 5.70 -12.87
CA ALA A 61 22.35 5.18 -14.12
C ALA A 61 23.59 5.97 -14.58
N ALA A 62 24.62 5.25 -15.01
CA ALA A 62 25.86 5.84 -15.50
C ALA A 62 25.74 6.19 -16.99
N PHE A 63 26.30 7.34 -17.39
CA PHE A 63 26.43 7.68 -18.80
C PHE A 63 27.42 6.74 -19.49
N TYR A 64 27.15 6.42 -20.76
CA TYR A 64 28.15 5.75 -21.60
C TYR A 64 29.36 6.66 -21.81
N ALA A 65 30.56 6.07 -21.79
CA ALA A 65 31.78 6.78 -22.14
C ALA A 65 31.76 7.17 -23.63
N VAL A 66 32.50 8.21 -24.02
CA VAL A 66 32.52 8.70 -25.40
C VAL A 66 33.05 7.61 -26.35
N GLU A 67 34.02 6.84 -25.89
CA GLU A 67 34.63 5.73 -26.60
C GLU A 67 33.60 4.62 -26.85
N ASP A 68 32.70 4.37 -25.89
CA ASP A 68 31.64 3.37 -26.03
C ASP A 68 30.60 3.79 -27.06
N ILE A 69 30.26 5.08 -27.08
CA ILE A 69 29.33 5.64 -28.06
C ILE A 69 29.95 5.56 -29.47
N GLN A 70 31.23 5.92 -29.62
CA GLN A 70 31.95 5.82 -30.90
C GLN A 70 32.07 4.38 -31.39
N ALA A 71 32.29 3.43 -30.49
CA ALA A 71 32.30 2.00 -30.79
C ALA A 71 30.90 1.40 -31.01
N GLY A 72 29.84 2.19 -30.83
CA GLY A 72 28.45 1.73 -30.97
C GLY A 72 28.00 0.76 -29.89
N ARG A 73 28.63 0.76 -28.71
CA ARG A 73 28.22 -0.10 -27.57
C ARG A 73 26.91 0.35 -26.92
N ASN A 74 26.45 1.56 -27.23
CA ASN A 74 25.18 2.11 -26.73
C ASN A 74 23.98 1.85 -27.66
N TYR A 75 24.16 1.13 -28.78
CA TYR A 75 23.05 0.75 -29.65
C TYR A 75 22.22 -0.37 -29.03
N THR A 76 20.91 -0.17 -28.95
CA THR A 76 19.93 -1.21 -28.58
C THR A 76 19.43 -1.96 -29.80
N THR A 77 19.19 -1.26 -30.91
CA THR A 77 18.78 -1.81 -32.21
C THR A 77 19.53 -1.07 -33.31
N SER A 78 19.37 -1.45 -34.59
CA SER A 78 19.99 -0.72 -35.71
C SER A 78 19.60 0.76 -35.81
N GLN A 79 18.50 1.16 -35.17
CA GLN A 79 17.99 2.54 -35.17
C GLN A 79 17.86 3.13 -33.77
N GLY A 80 18.10 2.35 -32.73
CA GLY A 80 17.85 2.75 -31.34
C GLY A 80 19.13 2.75 -30.54
N TYR A 81 19.30 3.74 -29.68
CA TYR A 81 20.44 3.88 -28.78
C TYR A 81 19.96 4.29 -27.39
N VAL A 82 20.88 4.21 -26.42
CA VAL A 82 20.70 4.65 -25.03
C VAL A 82 21.83 5.58 -24.62
N GLN A 83 21.57 6.43 -23.63
CA GLN A 83 22.52 7.42 -23.11
C GLN A 83 23.09 6.98 -21.78
N LYS A 84 22.29 6.25 -20.99
CA LYS A 84 22.67 5.76 -19.68
C LYS A 84 22.39 4.26 -19.54
N LEU A 85 23.09 3.67 -18.59
CA LEU A 85 23.11 2.25 -18.29
C LEU A 85 23.11 2.05 -16.77
N ILE A 86 22.32 1.09 -16.31
CA ILE A 86 22.39 0.55 -14.96
C ILE A 86 22.26 -0.97 -15.00
N GLN A 87 23.10 -1.63 -14.20
CA GLN A 87 23.02 -3.07 -13.97
C GLN A 87 22.44 -3.33 -12.60
N HIS A 88 21.47 -4.23 -12.58
CA HIS A 88 20.76 -4.63 -11.38
C HIS A 88 21.25 -6.03 -10.94
N PRO A 89 21.41 -6.27 -9.64
CA PRO A 89 21.65 -7.62 -9.12
C PRO A 89 20.53 -8.59 -9.52
N ALA A 90 20.78 -9.89 -9.40
CA ALA A 90 19.78 -10.89 -9.71
C ALA A 90 18.56 -10.76 -8.79
N ASN A 91 17.37 -10.99 -9.37
CA ASN A 91 16.08 -11.05 -8.67
C ASN A 91 15.66 -9.78 -7.92
N VAL A 92 16.29 -8.63 -8.15
CA VAL A 92 15.88 -7.38 -7.48
C VAL A 92 14.57 -6.84 -8.03
N ILE A 93 13.81 -6.18 -7.16
CA ILE A 93 12.58 -5.51 -7.55
C ILE A 93 12.92 -4.06 -7.91
N VAL A 94 12.55 -3.63 -9.11
CA VAL A 94 12.63 -2.24 -9.55
C VAL A 94 11.24 -1.77 -9.96
N GLU A 95 10.63 -0.95 -9.11
CA GLU A 95 9.25 -0.50 -9.25
C GLU A 95 9.11 0.78 -10.08
N TYR A 96 10.11 1.65 -9.98
CA TYR A 96 10.19 2.95 -10.64
C TYR A 96 11.55 3.05 -11.33
N PRO A 97 11.74 2.40 -12.49
CA PRO A 97 13.01 2.47 -13.21
C PRO A 97 13.32 3.93 -13.62
N GLU A 98 14.57 4.36 -13.45
CA GLU A 98 15.04 5.68 -13.94
C GLU A 98 14.67 5.86 -15.42
N THR A 99 14.14 7.04 -15.76
CA THR A 99 13.80 7.38 -17.15
C THR A 99 14.68 8.51 -17.65
N GLY A 100 14.67 8.76 -18.97
CA GLY A 100 15.37 9.91 -19.54
C GLY A 100 14.89 11.23 -18.90
N CYS A 101 15.77 12.20 -18.72
CA CYS A 101 15.41 13.53 -18.23
C CYS A 101 14.96 14.44 -19.40
N LEU A 102 15.42 14.15 -20.62
CA LEU A 102 15.11 14.90 -21.83
C LEU A 102 14.30 14.08 -22.84
N PRO A 103 13.57 14.74 -23.77
CA PRO A 103 12.95 14.04 -24.88
C PRO A 103 13.96 13.22 -25.68
N ASN A 104 13.60 11.97 -25.99
CA ASN A 104 14.39 10.93 -26.65
C ASN A 104 15.61 10.41 -25.88
N GLU A 105 15.85 10.89 -24.66
CA GLU A 105 16.82 10.27 -23.77
C GLU A 105 16.27 8.92 -23.28
N ALA A 106 17.18 7.95 -23.16
CA ALA A 106 16.89 6.57 -22.86
C ALA A 106 17.91 5.98 -21.89
N VAL A 107 17.39 5.23 -20.93
CA VAL A 107 18.15 4.56 -19.87
C VAL A 107 17.95 3.06 -20.03
N ALA A 108 19.05 2.30 -20.10
CA ALA A 108 19.03 0.84 -20.11
C ALA A 108 19.18 0.29 -18.70
N HIS A 109 18.22 -0.51 -18.27
CA HIS A 109 18.20 -1.31 -17.05
C HIS A 109 18.46 -2.78 -17.41
N ILE A 110 19.56 -3.33 -16.90
CA ILE A 110 19.97 -4.69 -17.19
C ILE A 110 19.72 -5.56 -15.96
N PHE A 111 18.89 -6.58 -16.10
CA PHE A 111 18.56 -7.53 -15.04
C PHE A 111 19.21 -8.88 -15.31
N ALA A 112 19.96 -9.38 -14.34
CA ALA A 112 20.46 -10.75 -14.37
C ALA A 112 19.31 -11.75 -14.16
N HIS A 113 19.17 -12.70 -15.07
CA HIS A 113 18.29 -13.85 -14.95
C HIS A 113 19.09 -15.05 -14.44
N GLN A 114 18.77 -15.57 -13.26
CA GLN A 114 19.38 -16.80 -12.76
C GLN A 114 18.68 -18.03 -13.38
N LEU A 115 19.45 -18.85 -14.09
CA LEU A 115 18.98 -20.05 -14.80
C LEU A 115 18.44 -21.17 -13.90
N ALA A 116 18.69 -21.14 -12.58
CA ALA A 116 18.53 -22.31 -11.73
C ALA A 116 17.15 -22.47 -11.06
N GLU A 117 16.38 -21.39 -10.79
CA GLU A 117 15.23 -21.50 -9.88
C GLU A 117 14.01 -20.60 -10.19
N ALA A 118 14.05 -19.71 -11.19
CA ALA A 118 12.95 -18.77 -11.43
C ALA A 118 12.50 -18.76 -12.90
N GLU A 119 11.65 -19.73 -13.30
CA GLU A 119 10.95 -19.67 -14.59
C GLU A 119 10.06 -18.41 -14.73
N ASP A 120 9.74 -17.76 -13.61
CA ASP A 120 8.73 -16.69 -13.52
C ASP A 120 9.25 -15.27 -13.25
N TYR A 121 10.57 -15.04 -13.21
CA TYR A 121 11.07 -13.66 -13.02
C TYR A 121 10.88 -12.81 -14.27
N ASP A 122 10.02 -11.78 -14.19
CA ASP A 122 9.81 -10.77 -15.22
C ASP A 122 9.83 -9.36 -14.61
N PRO A 123 10.87 -8.54 -14.87
CA PRO A 123 10.98 -7.21 -14.27
C PRO A 123 9.85 -6.28 -14.71
N LYS A 124 9.18 -6.56 -15.85
CA LYS A 124 8.01 -5.78 -16.31
C LYS A 124 6.86 -5.84 -15.30
N LEU A 125 6.68 -6.97 -14.61
CA LEU A 125 5.57 -7.19 -13.69
C LEU A 125 5.72 -6.40 -12.38
N ASN A 126 6.93 -5.93 -12.08
CA ASN A 126 7.22 -5.16 -10.87
C ASN A 126 6.96 -3.65 -11.03
N ILE A 127 6.72 -3.17 -12.26
CA ILE A 127 6.66 -1.73 -12.52
C ILE A 127 5.32 -1.13 -12.09
N GLN A 128 5.39 -0.03 -11.33
CA GLN A 128 4.24 0.63 -10.73
C GLN A 128 3.64 1.73 -11.61
N TYR A 129 4.40 2.21 -12.60
CA TYR A 129 3.80 3.02 -13.67
C TYR A 129 2.69 2.22 -14.35
N GLY A 130 1.59 2.85 -14.75
CA GLY A 130 0.52 2.18 -15.50
C GLY A 130 0.99 1.82 -16.92
N ILE A 131 1.89 0.84 -17.09
CA ILE A 131 2.59 0.51 -18.35
C ILE A 131 1.74 -0.34 -19.31
N TRP A 132 0.45 -0.03 -19.44
CA TRP A 132 -0.47 -0.89 -20.19
C TRP A 132 -1.40 -0.07 -21.09
N GLY A 133 -0.94 1.12 -21.49
CA GLY A 133 -1.61 1.94 -22.49
C GLY A 133 -1.43 1.32 -23.88
N LYS A 134 -0.93 2.11 -24.84
CA LYS A 134 -0.54 1.58 -26.15
C LYS A 134 0.64 0.62 -25.97
N HIS A 135 0.43 -0.65 -26.28
CA HIS A 135 1.45 -1.69 -26.16
C HIS A 135 1.48 -2.59 -27.39
N GLY A 136 2.59 -3.31 -27.56
CA GLY A 136 2.77 -4.27 -28.63
C GLY A 136 4.06 -5.05 -28.47
N SER A 137 4.16 -6.18 -29.16
CA SER A 137 5.34 -7.05 -29.09
C SER A 137 5.85 -7.41 -30.48
N ARG A 138 7.14 -7.71 -30.58
CA ARG A 138 7.80 -8.17 -31.80
C ARG A 138 8.78 -9.30 -31.47
N ASN A 139 8.77 -10.35 -32.27
CA ASN A 139 9.72 -11.46 -32.13
C ASN A 139 10.98 -11.22 -32.96
N ASN A 140 12.08 -11.87 -32.58
CA ASN A 140 13.33 -11.94 -33.34
C ASN A 140 13.93 -10.56 -33.67
N VAL A 141 13.81 -9.61 -32.75
CA VAL A 141 14.45 -8.30 -32.87
C VAL A 141 15.94 -8.45 -32.61
N ARG A 142 16.77 -7.91 -33.51
CA ARG A 142 18.22 -7.85 -33.31
C ARG A 142 18.54 -6.81 -32.25
N PHE A 143 19.09 -7.27 -31.14
CA PHE A 143 19.46 -6.47 -29.98
C PHE A 143 20.97 -6.38 -29.86
N TYR A 144 21.51 -5.16 -29.89
CA TYR A 144 22.96 -4.91 -30.03
C TYR A 144 23.64 -4.49 -28.72
N LEU A 145 22.86 -4.26 -27.65
CA LEU A 145 23.41 -3.87 -26.37
C LEU A 145 23.93 -5.14 -25.70
N LEU A 146 25.24 -5.36 -25.85
CA LEU A 146 25.94 -6.54 -25.37
C LEU A 146 26.79 -6.16 -24.18
N LEU A 147 26.84 -7.03 -23.18
CA LEU A 147 27.72 -6.87 -22.05
C LEU A 147 29.16 -7.25 -22.42
N GLU A 148 30.10 -6.68 -21.69
CA GLU A 148 31.53 -6.83 -21.93
C GLU A 148 31.93 -8.33 -21.92
N GLY A 149 32.49 -8.81 -23.04
CA GLY A 149 32.93 -10.20 -23.21
C GLY A 149 32.08 -11.08 -24.14
N GLU A 150 30.92 -10.61 -24.62
CA GLU A 150 30.14 -11.37 -25.61
C GLU A 150 30.77 -11.31 -27.02
N LYS A 151 30.98 -12.48 -27.64
CA LYS A 151 31.61 -12.61 -28.98
C LYS A 151 30.66 -12.39 -30.16
N LYS A 152 29.34 -12.47 -29.93
CA LYS A 152 28.33 -12.32 -30.99
C LYS A 152 28.02 -10.83 -31.19
N PRO A 153 27.80 -10.36 -32.42
CA PRO A 153 27.54 -8.94 -32.69
C PRO A 153 26.12 -8.47 -32.28
N TYR A 154 25.21 -9.39 -31.95
CA TYR A 154 23.86 -9.11 -31.46
C TYR A 154 23.21 -10.37 -30.87
N ALA A 155 22.19 -10.18 -30.04
CA ALA A 155 21.25 -11.22 -29.58
C ALA A 155 19.92 -11.11 -30.35
N LEU A 156 19.20 -12.23 -30.51
CA LEU A 156 17.82 -12.22 -30.98
C LEU A 156 16.90 -12.21 -29.76
N CYS A 157 16.00 -11.24 -29.70
CA CYS A 157 15.13 -11.04 -28.57
C CYS A 157 13.65 -10.95 -28.97
N HIS A 158 12.78 -11.38 -28.06
CA HIS A 158 11.40 -10.94 -28.02
C HIS A 158 11.36 -9.52 -27.41
N GLN A 159 10.79 -8.56 -28.13
CA GLN A 159 10.66 -7.19 -27.68
C GLN A 159 9.21 -6.92 -27.29
N PHE A 160 9.00 -6.43 -26.08
CA PHE A 160 7.76 -5.82 -25.62
C PHE A 160 7.92 -4.29 -25.62
N LYS A 161 6.90 -3.55 -26.05
CA LYS A 161 6.84 -2.09 -25.97
C LYS A 161 5.55 -1.67 -25.30
N ALA A 162 5.63 -0.67 -24.44
CA ALA A 162 4.46 -0.05 -23.85
C ALA A 162 4.70 1.43 -23.55
N GLN A 163 3.62 2.19 -23.53
CA GLN A 163 3.61 3.59 -23.13
C GLN A 163 2.99 3.73 -21.74
N CYS A 164 3.55 4.61 -20.91
CA CYS A 164 2.95 4.95 -19.63
C CYS A 164 1.57 5.59 -19.85
N MET A 165 0.56 5.12 -19.12
CA MET A 165 -0.80 5.66 -19.19
C MET A 165 -0.95 7.02 -18.51
N GLY A 166 0.09 7.51 -17.82
CA GLY A 166 -0.03 8.68 -16.95
C GLY A 166 -0.63 8.30 -15.60
N VAL A 167 -1.13 9.31 -14.89
CA VAL A 167 -1.68 9.19 -13.53
C VAL A 167 -2.90 10.08 -13.38
N LYS A 168 -3.77 9.74 -12.43
CA LYS A 168 -4.77 10.66 -11.89
C LYS A 168 -4.17 11.45 -10.74
N LYS A 169 -4.42 12.75 -10.69
CA LYS A 169 -4.01 13.65 -9.60
C LYS A 169 -5.25 14.14 -8.86
N CYS A 170 -5.16 14.31 -7.55
CA CYS A 170 -6.22 14.99 -6.82
C CYS A 170 -6.45 16.40 -7.39
N ALA A 171 -7.71 16.82 -7.56
CA ALA A 171 -8.07 18.17 -7.99
C ALA A 171 -7.46 19.26 -7.07
N TYR A 172 -7.21 18.91 -5.81
CA TYR A 172 -6.60 19.78 -4.80
C TYR A 172 -5.06 19.75 -4.82
N ASN A 173 -4.43 19.15 -5.84
CA ASN A 173 -2.97 19.17 -6.01
C ASN A 173 -2.43 20.57 -6.34
N SER A 174 -3.27 21.46 -6.89
CA SER A 174 -2.89 22.83 -7.26
C SER A 174 -3.73 23.92 -6.57
N ILE A 175 -4.68 23.55 -5.72
CA ILE A 175 -5.58 24.50 -5.07
C ILE A 175 -4.94 24.94 -3.75
N LEU A 176 -3.98 25.88 -3.85
CA LEU A 176 -3.70 27.04 -2.97
C LEU A 176 -2.23 27.49 -3.06
N GLN A 177 -1.90 28.21 -4.13
CA GLN A 177 -1.33 29.55 -3.98
C GLN A 177 -2.25 30.45 -4.81
N PRO A 178 -3.02 31.39 -4.22
CA PRO A 178 -2.50 32.43 -3.33
C PRO A 178 -3.46 32.84 -2.19
N ILE A 179 -3.09 32.59 -0.94
CA ILE A 179 -3.45 33.48 0.17
C ILE A 179 -2.18 33.63 1.01
N LEU A 180 -1.50 34.77 0.85
CA LEU A 180 -0.49 35.35 1.75
C LEU A 180 0.54 34.38 2.35
N PHE A 181 1.61 34.06 1.61
CA PHE A 181 2.94 33.95 2.21
C PHE A 181 3.94 34.56 1.23
N ASP A 182 4.66 35.57 1.71
CA ASP A 182 5.58 36.37 0.92
C ASP A 182 6.57 35.50 0.15
N ALA A 183 6.70 35.87 -1.13
CA ALA A 183 7.64 35.30 -2.06
C ALA A 183 9.07 35.73 -1.69
N GLU A 184 9.74 34.96 -0.85
CA GLU A 184 11.20 34.99 -0.70
C GLU A 184 11.71 33.63 -0.19
N SER A 185 11.74 32.63 -1.06
CA SER A 185 12.70 31.51 -1.00
C SER A 185 12.53 30.60 -2.22
N ALA A 186 13.03 31.07 -3.36
CA ALA A 186 13.38 30.19 -4.46
C ALA A 186 14.54 29.29 -4.02
N GLY A 187 14.35 27.97 -4.12
CA GLY A 187 15.43 26.98 -4.12
C GLY A 187 15.73 26.32 -2.78
N SER A 188 14.97 25.29 -2.41
CA SER A 188 15.56 24.07 -1.85
C SER A 188 14.59 22.89 -1.95
N ASP A 189 15.15 21.70 -2.16
CA ASP A 189 14.53 20.39 -1.97
C ASP A 189 13.90 20.27 -0.58
N LEU A 190 12.67 20.75 -0.43
CA LEU A 190 11.85 20.46 0.74
C LEU A 190 11.09 19.16 0.48
N LYS A 191 11.78 18.03 0.70
CA LYS A 191 11.04 16.84 1.18
C LYS A 191 10.32 17.32 2.45
N PRO A 192 8.97 17.30 2.51
CA PRO A 192 8.28 17.64 3.74
C PRO A 192 8.86 16.73 4.83
N LYS A 193 9.44 17.33 5.87
CA LYS A 193 9.78 16.60 7.08
C LYS A 193 8.46 16.04 7.59
N VAL A 194 8.23 14.75 7.36
CA VAL A 194 7.14 14.01 8.01
C VAL A 194 7.56 13.94 9.48
N VAL A 195 7.24 14.98 10.24
CA VAL A 195 7.24 14.91 11.69
C VAL A 195 5.94 14.21 12.03
N ASP A 196 6.02 12.88 12.12
CA ASP A 196 4.94 12.04 12.60
C ASP A 196 4.69 12.41 14.08
N SER A 197 3.83 13.41 14.28
CA SER A 197 3.47 13.89 15.61
C SER A 197 2.19 13.20 16.04
N SER A 198 2.12 12.84 17.32
CA SER A 198 0.89 12.30 17.90
C SER A 198 -0.31 13.24 17.70
N GLN A 199 -0.07 14.55 17.63
CA GLN A 199 -1.09 15.55 17.33
C GLN A 199 -1.65 15.39 15.92
N GLN A 200 -0.80 15.23 14.91
CA GLN A 200 -1.23 14.96 13.53
C GLN A 200 -2.02 13.66 13.44
N GLU A 201 -1.56 12.59 14.09
CA GLU A 201 -2.24 11.30 14.09
C GLU A 201 -3.65 11.42 14.69
N VAL A 202 -3.78 12.01 15.89
CA VAL A 202 -5.06 12.21 16.57
C VAL A 202 -5.99 13.08 15.73
N PHE A 203 -5.48 14.16 15.13
CA PHE A 203 -6.26 15.02 14.25
C PHE A 203 -6.81 14.26 13.03
N MET A 204 -5.93 13.57 12.29
CA MET A 204 -6.33 12.84 11.08
C MET A 204 -7.29 11.70 11.41
N LYS A 205 -7.04 10.99 12.52
CA LYS A 205 -7.93 9.95 13.04
C LYS A 205 -9.31 10.50 13.39
N THR A 206 -9.37 11.67 14.03
CA THR A 206 -10.62 12.36 14.37
C THR A 206 -11.40 12.76 13.12
N LEU A 207 -10.73 13.36 12.14
CA LEU A 207 -11.34 13.77 10.88
C LEU A 207 -11.90 12.57 10.10
N VAL A 208 -11.10 11.52 9.94
CA VAL A 208 -11.52 10.30 9.23
C VAL A 208 -12.67 9.61 9.96
N PHE A 209 -12.62 9.57 11.30
CA PHE A 209 -13.71 9.03 12.11
C PHE A 209 -15.01 9.81 11.91
N PHE A 210 -14.97 11.15 11.98
CA PHE A 210 -16.13 12.00 11.71
C PHE A 210 -16.70 11.74 10.31
N CYS A 211 -15.86 11.75 9.27
CA CYS A 211 -16.31 11.48 7.91
C CYS A 211 -16.95 10.09 7.76
N ALA A 212 -16.38 9.06 8.40
CA ALA A 212 -16.94 7.71 8.40
C ALA A 212 -18.31 7.67 9.10
N LEU A 213 -18.49 8.42 10.20
CA LEU A 213 -19.78 8.54 10.87
C LEU A 213 -20.82 9.20 9.96
N MET A 214 -20.46 10.28 9.27
CA MET A 214 -21.40 11.01 8.42
C MET A 214 -21.78 10.20 7.18
N GLN A 215 -20.84 9.47 6.59
CA GLN A 215 -21.11 8.62 5.44
C GLN A 215 -22.01 7.40 5.79
N ASN A 216 -21.82 6.81 6.97
CA ASN A 216 -22.53 5.59 7.34
C ASN A 216 -23.82 5.85 8.14
N GLY A 217 -23.86 6.92 8.94
CA GLY A 217 -24.98 7.25 9.81
C GLY A 217 -25.29 6.16 10.83
N CYS A 218 -26.55 6.09 11.27
CA CYS A 218 -27.04 5.00 12.09
C CYS A 218 -27.51 3.84 11.20
N LEU A 219 -26.80 2.70 11.26
CA LEU A 219 -27.09 1.51 10.45
C LEU A 219 -28.30 0.68 10.94
N PHE A 220 -29.10 1.22 11.87
CA PHE A 220 -30.34 0.56 12.29
C PHE A 220 -31.33 0.53 11.12
N ASN A 221 -31.75 -0.67 10.74
CA ASN A 221 -32.83 -0.90 9.79
C ASN A 221 -34.02 -1.54 10.53
N PRO A 222 -35.19 -0.89 10.59
CA PRO A 222 -36.37 -1.45 11.25
C PRO A 222 -36.88 -2.75 10.61
N GLU A 223 -36.65 -2.97 9.32
CA GLU A 223 -37.22 -4.12 8.57
C GLU A 223 -36.55 -5.46 8.84
N ILE A 224 -35.34 -5.46 9.41
CA ILE A 224 -34.61 -6.71 9.73
C ILE A 224 -35.06 -7.23 11.12
N GLY A 225 -35.96 -6.51 11.80
CA GLY A 225 -36.37 -6.79 13.18
C GLY A 225 -37.43 -7.88 13.36
N GLU A 226 -38.26 -8.17 12.36
CA GLU A 226 -39.41 -9.07 12.54
C GLU A 226 -39.62 -9.94 11.31
N GLY A 227 -39.48 -11.26 11.49
CA GLY A 227 -40.10 -12.21 10.59
C GLY A 227 -41.61 -12.14 10.78
N SER A 228 -42.29 -11.39 9.92
CA SER A 228 -43.73 -11.45 9.77
C SER A 228 -44.07 -11.40 8.29
N GLU A 229 -44.57 -12.55 7.81
CA GLU A 229 -45.45 -12.62 6.66
C GLU A 229 -46.65 -11.71 6.95
N ASP A 230 -46.82 -10.62 6.18
CA ASP A 230 -48.11 -10.25 5.57
C ASP A 230 -48.05 -8.89 4.83
N GLU A 231 -48.49 -8.99 3.57
CA GLU A 231 -49.27 -8.09 2.73
C GLU A 231 -49.16 -6.55 2.86
N SER A 232 -48.68 -5.97 1.75
CA SER A 232 -49.11 -4.74 1.07
C SER A 232 -49.48 -3.50 1.90
N ASP A 233 -48.70 -2.43 1.72
CA ASP A 233 -49.26 -1.09 1.56
C ASP A 233 -48.33 -0.25 0.66
N ASP A 234 -48.83 0.10 -0.53
CA ASP A 234 -48.25 1.10 -1.42
C ASP A 234 -48.57 2.47 -0.80
N GLY A 235 -47.63 3.00 0.00
CA GLY A 235 -47.81 4.27 0.71
C GLY A 235 -46.51 5.05 0.81
N ASP A 236 -46.41 6.06 -0.04
CA ASP A 236 -45.59 7.26 0.04
C ASP A 236 -44.05 7.08 0.08
N GLU A 237 -43.42 7.40 -1.05
CA GLU A 237 -42.05 7.93 -1.09
C GLU A 237 -42.00 9.19 -0.21
N ASP A 238 -41.79 9.00 1.09
CA ASP A 238 -41.43 10.08 2.00
C ASP A 238 -40.03 10.56 1.61
N ASP A 239 -39.99 11.54 0.69
CA ASP A 239 -38.90 12.48 0.44
C ASP A 239 -38.68 13.31 1.72
N SER A 240 -38.31 12.65 2.81
CA SER A 240 -37.82 13.29 4.02
C SER A 240 -36.50 13.96 3.65
N PRO A 241 -36.37 15.29 3.79
CA PRO A 241 -35.18 16.00 3.37
C PRO A 241 -33.97 15.47 4.14
N GLU A 242 -33.02 14.85 3.44
CA GLU A 242 -31.66 14.71 3.94
C GLU A 242 -31.20 16.13 4.31
N PHE A 243 -31.16 16.46 5.59
CA PHE A 243 -30.61 17.74 6.05
C PHE A 243 -29.10 17.67 5.86
N PRO A 244 -28.54 18.28 4.81
CA PRO A 244 -27.12 18.18 4.55
C PRO A 244 -26.43 18.97 5.65
N LEU A 245 -25.40 18.40 6.28
CA LEU A 245 -24.46 19.22 7.01
C LEU A 245 -23.93 20.26 6.03
N ILE A 246 -24.11 21.55 6.35
CA ILE A 246 -23.85 22.66 5.41
C ILE A 246 -22.40 22.61 4.89
N PHE A 247 -21.50 22.03 5.69
CA PHE A 247 -20.05 22.03 5.43
C PHE A 247 -19.46 20.63 5.21
N TYR A 248 -20.27 19.62 4.88
CA TYR A 248 -19.78 18.28 4.51
C TYR A 248 -20.56 17.70 3.33
N GLU A 249 -19.83 17.21 2.32
CA GLU A 249 -20.41 16.58 1.14
C GLU A 249 -19.88 15.14 1.02
N ALA A 250 -20.79 14.17 1.12
CA ALA A 250 -20.48 12.76 0.97
C ALA A 250 -20.41 12.40 -0.52
N LEU A 251 -19.20 12.20 -1.04
CA LEU A 251 -18.99 11.63 -2.37
C LEU A 251 -18.68 10.14 -2.26
N SER A 252 -19.34 9.34 -3.11
CA SER A 252 -19.15 7.90 -3.19
C SER A 252 -18.44 7.52 -4.49
N ASP A 253 -17.45 6.62 -4.41
CA ASP A 253 -16.86 6.00 -5.60
C ASP A 253 -17.92 5.08 -6.26
N ILE A 254 -17.86 4.86 -7.58
CA ILE A 254 -18.84 4.08 -8.39
C ILE A 254 -19.14 2.67 -7.83
N TRP A 255 -18.19 2.08 -7.09
CA TRP A 255 -18.30 0.74 -6.50
C TRP A 255 -18.82 0.74 -5.06
N SER A 256 -19.08 1.91 -4.49
CA SER A 256 -19.78 2.01 -3.21
C SER A 256 -21.23 1.54 -3.44
N ARG A 257 -21.80 0.78 -2.49
CA ARG A 257 -23.24 0.43 -2.55
C ARG A 257 -24.04 1.69 -2.87
N LYS A 258 -24.98 1.60 -3.81
CA LYS A 258 -25.72 2.79 -4.23
C LYS A 258 -26.43 3.37 -3.00
N PRO A 259 -26.41 4.70 -2.81
CA PRO A 259 -27.31 5.35 -1.87
C PRO A 259 -28.72 4.88 -2.20
N GLY A 260 -29.34 4.11 -1.30
CA GLY A 260 -30.67 3.50 -1.51
C GLY A 260 -30.75 1.97 -1.31
N ASP A 261 -29.64 1.22 -1.39
CA ASP A 261 -29.70 -0.26 -1.29
C ASP A 261 -30.01 -0.79 0.13
N VAL A 262 -29.98 0.06 1.16
CA VAL A 262 -30.33 -0.30 2.54
C VAL A 262 -31.08 0.86 3.17
N ARG A 263 -32.31 0.65 3.65
CA ARG A 263 -33.04 1.61 4.49
C ARG A 263 -32.21 1.86 5.77
N LYS A 264 -31.63 3.05 5.88
CA LYS A 264 -30.85 3.49 7.04
C LYS A 264 -31.74 4.29 7.99
N CYS A 265 -31.33 4.41 9.25
CA CYS A 265 -32.01 5.30 10.17
C CYS A 265 -31.68 6.76 9.83
N ASN A 266 -32.72 7.57 9.63
CA ASN A 266 -32.63 9.02 9.35
C ASN A 266 -32.25 9.87 10.57
N GLY A 267 -31.97 9.25 11.72
CA GLY A 267 -31.68 9.98 12.95
C GLY A 267 -30.27 10.57 12.95
N LYS A 268 -30.16 11.87 13.25
CA LYS A 268 -28.90 12.61 13.39
C LYS A 268 -28.01 12.00 14.47
N LEU A 269 -26.70 11.98 14.20
CA LEU A 269 -25.69 11.65 15.20
C LEU A 269 -25.35 12.89 16.01
N VAL A 270 -25.56 12.81 17.32
CA VAL A 270 -25.38 13.93 18.25
C VAL A 270 -24.25 13.63 19.22
N PHE A 271 -23.32 14.58 19.34
CA PHE A 271 -22.28 14.56 20.37
C PHE A 271 -22.87 15.03 21.71
N LYS A 272 -22.70 14.24 22.75
CA LYS A 272 -23.21 14.49 24.11
C LYS A 272 -22.13 14.23 25.15
N VAL A 273 -22.33 14.80 26.33
CA VAL A 273 -21.52 14.54 27.52
C VAL A 273 -22.45 14.00 28.59
N ASP A 274 -22.05 12.92 29.26
CA ASP A 274 -22.83 12.34 30.35
C ASP A 274 -22.65 13.12 31.67
N GLU A 275 -23.39 12.71 32.69
CA GLU A 275 -23.32 13.32 34.03
C GLU A 275 -21.93 13.20 34.70
N PHE A 276 -21.09 12.29 34.20
CA PHE A 276 -19.73 12.05 34.69
C PHE A 276 -18.68 12.78 33.85
N GLY A 277 -19.09 13.57 32.85
CA GLY A 277 -18.18 14.29 31.97
C GLY A 277 -17.63 13.45 30.81
N HIS A 278 -18.11 12.23 30.58
CA HIS A 278 -17.66 11.41 29.46
C HIS A 278 -18.41 11.76 28.19
N SER A 279 -17.64 12.03 27.13
CA SER A 279 -18.15 12.32 25.81
C SER A 279 -18.60 11.05 25.08
N PHE A 280 -19.73 11.11 24.38
CA PHE A 280 -20.25 10.03 23.54
C PHE A 280 -21.03 10.58 22.34
N ILE A 281 -21.09 9.79 21.26
CA ILE A 281 -21.93 10.08 20.09
C ILE A 281 -23.11 9.11 20.11
N GLN A 282 -24.32 9.62 19.86
CA GLN A 282 -25.55 8.85 19.89
C GLN A 282 -26.47 9.28 18.74
N CYS A 283 -27.12 8.31 18.09
CA CYS A 283 -28.24 8.60 17.19
C CYS A 283 -29.42 9.20 17.99
N GLU A 284 -29.96 10.33 17.54
CA GLU A 284 -31.03 11.05 18.24
C GLU A 284 -32.29 10.21 18.49
N ASN A 285 -32.58 9.27 17.59
CA ASN A 285 -33.72 8.36 17.68
C ASN A 285 -33.52 7.27 18.76
N ARG A 286 -32.32 7.16 19.34
CA ARG A 286 -32.04 6.18 20.38
C ARG A 286 -32.73 6.56 21.70
N ARG A 287 -33.79 5.85 22.05
CA ARG A 287 -34.50 5.95 23.34
C ARG A 287 -33.91 5.03 24.42
N LYS A 288 -34.19 5.33 25.70
CA LYS A 288 -33.81 4.46 26.83
C LYS A 288 -34.47 3.09 26.65
N GLY A 289 -33.67 2.02 26.59
CA GLY A 289 -34.14 0.65 26.33
C GLY A 289 -33.91 0.15 24.89
N HIS A 290 -33.84 1.05 23.90
CA HIS A 290 -33.54 0.66 22.51
C HIS A 290 -32.03 0.53 22.29
N ARG A 291 -31.56 -0.71 22.15
CA ARG A 291 -30.13 -1.03 21.94
C ARG A 291 -29.69 -1.00 20.48
N ALA A 292 -30.64 -0.97 19.54
CA ALA A 292 -30.38 -1.17 18.12
C ALA A 292 -29.83 0.07 17.41
N HIS A 293 -30.15 1.28 17.90
CA HIS A 293 -29.58 2.52 17.38
C HIS A 293 -28.14 2.74 17.84
N LEU A 294 -27.34 3.45 17.05
CA LEU A 294 -25.92 3.70 17.31
C LEU A 294 -25.68 4.46 18.63
N ILE A 295 -24.69 3.99 19.39
CA ILE A 295 -24.01 4.74 20.46
C ILE A 295 -22.53 4.42 20.41
N ILE A 296 -21.68 5.42 20.57
CA ILE A 296 -20.23 5.28 20.62
C ILE A 296 -19.73 6.04 21.85
N ARG A 297 -19.17 5.31 22.82
CA ARG A 297 -18.72 5.87 24.11
C ARG A 297 -17.21 6.02 24.23
N ASN A 298 -16.44 5.22 23.49
CA ASN A 298 -14.98 5.17 23.62
C ASN A 298 -14.34 6.23 22.72
N LEU A 299 -14.48 7.51 23.09
CA LEU A 299 -13.97 8.63 22.30
C LEU A 299 -12.60 9.16 22.75
N ASN A 300 -11.95 8.48 23.71
CA ASN A 300 -10.72 8.96 24.37
C ASN A 300 -9.50 9.08 23.45
N GLU A 301 -9.53 8.45 22.27
CA GLU A 301 -8.43 8.45 21.30
C GLU A 301 -8.57 9.54 20.22
N PHE A 302 -9.57 10.42 20.36
CA PHE A 302 -9.88 11.47 19.39
C PHE A 302 -9.72 12.85 20.03
N ASP A 303 -9.54 13.86 19.18
CA ASP A 303 -9.66 15.25 19.56
C ASP A 303 -11.15 15.55 19.81
N LEU A 304 -11.54 15.51 21.08
CA LEU A 304 -12.93 15.75 21.50
C LEU A 304 -13.39 17.17 21.19
N GLU A 305 -12.48 18.15 21.21
CA GLU A 305 -12.80 19.54 20.93
C GLU A 305 -13.14 19.73 19.45
N TYR A 306 -12.30 19.18 18.57
CA TYR A 306 -12.53 19.22 17.13
C TYR A 306 -13.74 18.38 16.74
N LEU A 307 -13.89 17.17 17.29
CA LEU A 307 -15.03 16.30 17.02
C LEU A 307 -16.37 16.92 17.45
N HIS A 308 -16.39 17.58 18.61
CA HIS A 308 -17.56 18.33 19.07
C HIS A 308 -17.92 19.46 18.09
N ALA A 309 -16.92 20.25 17.68
CA ALA A 309 -17.12 21.34 16.73
C ALA A 309 -17.66 20.83 15.38
N LEU A 310 -17.11 19.73 14.87
CA LEU A 310 -17.58 19.07 13.64
C LEU A 310 -19.03 18.58 13.75
N CYS A 311 -19.41 17.93 14.86
CA CYS A 311 -20.78 17.44 15.05
C CYS A 311 -21.83 18.54 15.26
N ARG A 312 -21.41 19.75 15.65
CA ARG A 312 -22.28 20.91 15.87
C ARG A 312 -22.25 21.95 14.75
N ASP A 313 -21.50 21.69 13.68
CA ASP A 313 -21.30 22.64 12.57
C ASP A 313 -20.75 24.01 13.04
N GLU A 314 -19.88 24.02 14.05
CA GLU A 314 -19.25 25.23 14.60
C GLU A 314 -18.12 25.72 13.68
N LEU A 315 -18.47 26.28 12.51
CA LEU A 315 -17.52 26.60 11.43
C LEU A 315 -16.30 27.43 11.87
N GLU A 316 -16.48 28.47 12.68
CA GLU A 316 -15.36 29.31 13.14
C GLU A 316 -14.33 28.50 13.94
N LYS A 317 -14.81 27.61 14.81
CA LYS A 317 -13.96 26.75 15.63
C LYS A 317 -13.30 25.65 14.80
N ILE A 318 -14.05 25.02 13.91
CA ILE A 318 -13.54 24.07 12.91
C ILE A 318 -12.39 24.72 12.13
N MET A 319 -12.63 25.93 11.61
CA MET A 319 -11.65 26.63 10.79
C MET A 319 -10.41 27.00 11.59
N HIS A 320 -10.55 27.48 12.82
CA HIS A 320 -9.42 27.80 13.68
C HIS A 320 -8.50 26.59 13.90
N ILE A 321 -9.08 25.41 14.18
CA ILE A 321 -8.34 24.17 14.39
C ILE A 321 -7.69 23.69 13.07
N GLU A 322 -8.47 23.66 11.97
CA GLU A 322 -7.97 23.23 10.66
C GLU A 322 -6.88 24.16 10.09
N GLU A 323 -6.96 25.47 10.32
CA GLU A 323 -5.92 26.43 9.93
C GLU A 323 -4.66 26.25 10.75
N SER A 324 -4.78 25.93 12.05
CA SER A 324 -3.63 25.58 12.86
C SER A 324 -2.95 24.31 12.38
N ALA A 325 -3.72 23.26 12.10
CA ALA A 325 -3.21 22.03 11.48
C ALA A 325 -2.56 22.30 10.11
N GLY A 326 -3.18 23.16 9.30
CA GLY A 326 -2.68 23.53 7.98
C GLY A 326 -1.32 24.25 8.02
N ARG A 327 -1.09 25.11 9.02
CA ARG A 327 0.23 25.75 9.25
C ARG A 327 1.32 24.74 9.58
N GLU A 328 0.97 23.64 10.25
CA GLU A 328 1.86 22.52 10.55
C GLU A 328 1.99 21.52 9.38
N GLY A 329 1.32 21.77 8.26
CA GLY A 329 1.45 20.98 7.04
C GLY A 329 0.58 19.72 6.96
N TYR A 330 -0.47 19.60 7.78
CA TYR A 330 -1.45 18.51 7.67
C TYR A 330 -2.92 18.98 7.71
N GLY A 331 -3.85 18.06 7.42
CA GLY A 331 -5.29 18.32 7.46
C GLY A 331 -5.89 18.76 6.12
N PRO A 332 -7.18 19.14 6.10
CA PRO A 332 -7.96 19.28 4.87
C PRO A 332 -7.70 20.58 4.09
N LEU A 333 -6.94 21.51 4.66
CA LEU A 333 -6.56 22.77 4.02
C LEU A 333 -5.21 22.70 3.28
N VAL A 334 -4.49 21.59 3.39
CA VAL A 334 -3.17 21.42 2.77
C VAL A 334 -3.30 20.93 1.34
N ALA A 335 -2.40 21.40 0.48
CA ALA A 335 -2.30 20.96 -0.90
C ALA A 335 -2.10 19.45 -0.98
N CYS A 336 -2.79 18.80 -1.92
CA CYS A 336 -2.84 17.35 -2.00
C CYS A 336 -1.92 16.80 -3.08
N ASN A 337 -0.77 16.27 -2.70
CA ASN A 337 0.13 15.56 -3.62
C ASN A 337 -0.32 14.13 -3.96
N PHE A 338 -1.56 13.75 -3.61
CA PHE A 338 -2.06 12.40 -3.86
C PHE A 338 -2.18 12.13 -5.37
N VAL A 339 -1.46 11.10 -5.81
CA VAL A 339 -1.40 10.64 -7.18
C VAL A 339 -1.69 9.15 -7.24
N PHE A 340 -2.39 8.75 -8.30
CA PHE A 340 -2.93 7.41 -8.43
C PHE A 340 -2.78 6.88 -9.86
N SER A 341 -2.61 5.57 -10.02
CA SER A 341 -2.45 4.96 -11.34
C SER A 341 -3.73 5.08 -12.18
N MET A 342 -3.60 5.35 -13.48
CA MET A 342 -4.73 5.38 -14.42
C MET A 342 -5.43 4.03 -14.58
N LYS A 343 -4.78 2.93 -14.18
CA LYS A 343 -5.38 1.60 -14.19
C LYS A 343 -6.49 1.42 -13.16
N GLU A 344 -6.43 2.17 -12.07
CA GLU A 344 -7.36 1.99 -10.99
C GLU A 344 -8.65 2.74 -11.26
N GLN A 345 -9.76 2.08 -10.92
CA GLN A 345 -11.10 2.61 -11.11
C GLN A 345 -11.51 3.60 -10.03
N LYS A 346 -10.60 3.97 -9.14
CA LYS A 346 -10.86 4.96 -8.10
C LYS A 346 -11.04 6.35 -8.71
N GLU A 347 -12.03 7.08 -8.23
CA GLU A 347 -12.37 8.43 -8.70
C GLU A 347 -12.17 9.49 -7.62
N LEU A 348 -12.11 9.07 -6.35
CA LEU A 348 -11.94 9.98 -5.22
C LEU A 348 -10.60 9.77 -4.51
N CYS A 349 -9.96 10.88 -4.14
CA CYS A 349 -8.80 10.95 -3.27
C CYS A 349 -9.10 10.30 -1.92
N VAL A 350 -8.10 9.67 -1.29
CA VAL A 350 -8.25 9.14 0.08
C VAL A 350 -8.36 10.23 1.13
N ASN A 351 -7.78 11.40 0.85
CA ASN A 351 -7.78 12.54 1.73
C ASN A 351 -9.05 13.38 1.54
N PHE A 352 -9.52 13.96 2.64
CA PHE A 352 -10.58 14.96 2.65
C PHE A 352 -9.97 16.36 2.49
N HIS A 353 -10.69 17.22 1.80
CA HIS A 353 -10.30 18.58 1.46
C HIS A 353 -11.46 19.54 1.70
N ARG A 354 -11.14 20.78 2.07
CA ARG A 354 -12.13 21.87 2.07
C ARG A 354 -12.13 22.56 0.71
N ASN A 355 -13.30 22.74 0.11
CA ASN A 355 -13.44 23.58 -1.09
C ASN A 355 -13.38 25.08 -0.73
N ARG A 356 -13.52 25.95 -1.73
CA ARG A 356 -13.54 27.43 -1.52
C ARG A 356 -14.70 27.90 -0.62
N GLU A 357 -15.79 27.16 -0.59
CA GLU A 357 -16.97 27.41 0.26
C GLU A 357 -16.82 26.78 1.66
N ARG A 358 -15.63 26.26 2.00
CA ARG A 358 -15.33 25.57 3.26
C ARG A 358 -16.14 24.28 3.46
N ILE A 359 -16.66 23.67 2.41
CA ILE A 359 -17.30 22.35 2.44
C ILE A 359 -16.23 21.27 2.41
N LEU A 360 -16.27 20.37 3.39
CA LEU A 360 -15.40 19.21 3.50
C LEU A 360 -15.87 18.08 2.59
N LYS A 361 -14.99 17.62 1.70
CA LYS A 361 -15.29 16.50 0.80
C LYS A 361 -14.05 15.77 0.33
N ARG A 362 -14.22 14.57 -0.23
CA ARG A 362 -13.12 13.87 -0.91
C ARG A 362 -12.78 14.59 -2.21
N GLY A 363 -11.50 14.72 -2.51
CA GLY A 363 -11.06 15.34 -3.76
C GLY A 363 -11.33 14.45 -4.96
N GLN A 364 -11.80 14.99 -6.08
CA GLN A 364 -11.91 14.21 -7.32
C GLN A 364 -10.52 13.95 -7.90
N LEU A 365 -10.31 12.75 -8.46
CA LEU A 365 -9.09 12.35 -9.14
C LEU A 365 -9.24 12.66 -10.63
N ILE A 366 -8.49 13.66 -11.09
CA ILE A 366 -8.53 14.16 -12.47
C ILE A 366 -7.34 13.57 -13.22
N ASP A 367 -7.55 13.18 -14.48
CA ASP A 367 -6.48 12.76 -15.37
C ASP A 367 -5.44 13.88 -15.55
N SER A 368 -4.16 13.55 -15.32
CA SER A 368 -3.06 14.50 -15.51
C SER A 368 -2.61 14.66 -16.97
N GLY A 369 -3.25 13.93 -17.88
CA GLY A 369 -2.96 13.94 -19.30
C GLY A 369 -1.97 12.84 -19.72
N PRO A 370 -1.71 12.72 -21.04
CA PRO A 370 -0.89 11.63 -21.57
C PRO A 370 0.57 11.77 -21.16
N CYS A 371 1.17 10.65 -20.76
CA CYS A 371 2.61 10.55 -20.52
C CYS A 371 3.35 10.08 -21.78
N ASN A 372 4.45 10.73 -22.13
CA ASN A 372 5.28 10.35 -23.28
C ASN A 372 6.37 9.33 -22.92
N SER A 373 6.52 8.98 -21.65
CA SER A 373 7.44 7.93 -21.20
C SER A 373 7.05 6.58 -21.82
N ARG A 374 8.05 5.88 -22.34
CA ARG A 374 7.89 4.57 -22.99
C ARG A 374 8.84 3.57 -22.37
N LEU A 375 8.37 2.34 -22.28
CA LEU A 375 9.14 1.20 -21.84
C LEU A 375 9.30 0.22 -23.00
N GLU A 376 10.51 -0.26 -23.21
CA GLU A 376 10.78 -1.39 -24.10
C GLU A 376 11.50 -2.48 -23.31
N VAL A 377 11.04 -3.73 -23.34
CA VAL A 377 11.68 -4.85 -22.64
C VAL A 377 12.11 -5.88 -23.68
N TYR A 378 13.38 -6.29 -23.62
CA TYR A 378 14.00 -7.24 -24.51
C TYR A 378 14.30 -8.51 -23.73
N TYR A 379 13.61 -9.59 -24.11
CA TYR A 379 13.81 -10.92 -23.56
C TYR A 379 14.65 -11.72 -24.56
N PRO A 380 15.83 -12.23 -24.17
CA PRO A 380 16.66 -13.02 -25.07
C PRO A 380 15.94 -14.33 -25.44
N ASN A 381 15.93 -14.67 -26.73
CA ASN A 381 15.34 -15.92 -27.20
C ASN A 381 16.11 -17.14 -26.68
N ASP A 382 17.43 -17.00 -26.54
CA ASP A 382 18.32 -18.00 -25.95
C ASP A 382 18.83 -17.50 -24.60
N LYS A 383 18.08 -17.84 -23.55
CA LYS A 383 18.41 -17.50 -22.16
C LYS A 383 19.71 -18.16 -21.66
N THR A 384 20.16 -19.24 -22.30
CA THR A 384 21.38 -19.96 -21.88
C THR A 384 22.63 -19.22 -22.32
N SER A 385 22.62 -18.67 -23.54
CA SER A 385 23.73 -17.87 -24.06
C SER A 385 23.70 -16.41 -23.59
N ASN A 386 22.51 -15.88 -23.29
CA ASN A 386 22.34 -14.51 -22.82
C ASN A 386 21.37 -14.49 -21.62
N PRO A 387 21.89 -14.47 -20.39
CA PRO A 387 21.08 -14.53 -19.17
C PRO A 387 20.57 -13.14 -18.74
N TRP A 388 20.37 -12.19 -19.67
CA TRP A 388 20.06 -10.81 -19.32
C TRP A 388 18.72 -10.37 -19.91
N ILE A 389 17.84 -9.85 -19.07
CA ILE A 389 16.65 -9.13 -19.53
C ILE A 389 17.00 -7.65 -19.53
N VAL A 390 16.87 -6.98 -20.67
CA VAL A 390 17.16 -5.55 -20.77
C VAL A 390 15.87 -4.76 -20.95
N MET A 391 15.69 -3.77 -20.09
CA MET A 391 14.58 -2.84 -20.11
C MET A 391 15.10 -1.46 -20.46
N VAL A 392 14.46 -0.78 -21.41
CA VAL A 392 14.84 0.54 -21.88
C VAL A 392 13.71 1.51 -21.60
N SER A 393 13.95 2.45 -20.70
CA SER A 393 13.03 3.53 -20.37
C SER A 393 13.36 4.76 -21.19
N ARG A 394 12.42 5.30 -21.98
CA ARG A 394 12.61 6.45 -22.86
C ARG A 394 11.71 7.61 -22.49
N ASN A 395 12.23 8.84 -22.62
CA ASN A 395 11.58 10.12 -22.28
C ASN A 395 11.30 10.29 -20.78
N PRO A 396 11.18 11.54 -20.29
CA PRO A 396 10.80 11.80 -18.91
C PRO A 396 9.33 11.49 -18.64
N HIS A 397 9.05 11.06 -17.41
CA HIS A 397 7.70 11.16 -16.84
C HIS A 397 7.35 12.64 -16.58
N LEU A 398 6.12 13.03 -16.92
CA LEU A 398 5.57 14.38 -16.68
C LEU A 398 4.63 14.41 -15.45
N HIS A 399 4.77 13.41 -14.60
CA HIS A 399 3.97 13.21 -13.40
C HIS A 399 4.83 12.57 -12.31
N PRO A 400 4.48 12.76 -11.03
CA PRO A 400 5.16 12.04 -9.95
C PRO A 400 4.80 10.55 -9.99
N ASP A 401 5.58 9.77 -9.25
CA ASP A 401 5.37 8.34 -9.13
C ASP A 401 3.99 8.04 -8.49
N PRO A 402 3.14 7.22 -9.14
CA PRO A 402 1.89 6.78 -8.51
C PRO A 402 2.22 5.90 -7.31
N ARG A 403 1.31 5.79 -6.34
CA ARG A 403 1.50 4.83 -5.23
C ARG A 403 1.61 3.39 -5.76
N PRO A 404 2.44 2.53 -5.13
CA PRO A 404 2.51 1.12 -5.50
C PRO A 404 1.18 0.43 -5.28
N THR A 405 0.68 -0.28 -6.29
CA THR A 405 -0.62 -0.96 -6.24
C THR A 405 -0.45 -2.47 -6.42
N PRO A 406 0.10 -2.99 -7.53
CA PRO A 406 0.49 -4.39 -7.59
C PRO A 406 1.58 -4.70 -6.56
N THR A 407 1.42 -5.82 -5.85
CA THR A 407 2.49 -6.39 -5.02
C THR A 407 3.45 -7.14 -5.93
N PRO A 408 4.76 -6.84 -5.93
CA PRO A 408 5.75 -7.63 -6.64
C PRO A 408 5.69 -9.10 -6.22
N LYS A 409 5.84 -10.03 -7.17
CA LYS A 409 5.65 -11.48 -6.92
C LYS A 409 6.52 -12.02 -5.78
N ILE A 410 7.77 -11.59 -5.70
CA ILE A 410 8.70 -11.98 -4.61
C ILE A 410 8.18 -11.52 -3.24
N ILE A 411 7.58 -10.33 -3.15
CA ILE A 411 6.95 -9.85 -1.91
C ILE A 411 5.68 -10.63 -1.60
N GLU A 412 4.89 -10.97 -2.62
CA GLU A 412 3.71 -11.81 -2.46
C GLU A 412 4.09 -13.19 -1.91
N GLU A 413 5.09 -13.86 -2.50
CA GLU A 413 5.59 -15.18 -2.06
C GLU A 413 6.14 -15.14 -0.63
N LEU A 414 6.89 -14.09 -0.29
CA LEU A 414 7.37 -13.86 1.07
C LEU A 414 6.21 -13.67 2.06
N PHE A 415 5.22 -12.86 1.69
CA PHE A 415 4.01 -12.68 2.50
C PHE A 415 3.24 -13.99 2.66
N MET A 416 3.17 -14.81 1.61
CA MET A 416 2.55 -16.13 1.68
C MET A 416 3.32 -17.06 2.62
N THR A 417 4.64 -17.06 2.56
CA THR A 417 5.50 -17.84 3.47
C THR A 417 5.30 -17.42 4.93
N LEU A 418 5.15 -16.12 5.19
CA LEU A 418 4.81 -15.61 6.52
C LEU A 418 3.43 -16.09 6.97
N LEU A 419 2.44 -16.14 6.08
CA LEU A 419 1.11 -16.63 6.38
C LEU A 419 1.09 -18.14 6.66
N ASP A 420 1.86 -18.93 5.91
CA ASP A 420 1.97 -20.38 6.12
C ASP A 420 2.51 -20.73 7.51
N SER A 421 3.35 -19.86 8.09
CA SER A 421 3.85 -20.02 9.46
C SER A 421 2.76 -19.99 10.54
N LEU A 422 1.56 -19.49 10.22
CA LEU A 422 0.39 -19.50 11.12
C LEU A 422 -0.23 -20.89 11.28
N GLY A 423 0.03 -21.82 10.35
CA GLY A 423 -0.56 -23.16 10.35
C GLY A 423 -2.09 -23.12 10.41
N TRP A 424 -2.69 -23.85 11.37
CA TRP A 424 -4.15 -23.92 11.53
C TRP A 424 -4.82 -22.55 11.76
N ARG A 425 -4.10 -21.56 12.29
CA ARG A 425 -4.63 -20.20 12.51
C ARG A 425 -4.91 -19.46 11.20
N LEU A 426 -4.34 -19.92 10.08
CA LEU A 426 -4.62 -19.37 8.76
C LEU A 426 -6.10 -19.49 8.38
N ALA A 427 -6.81 -20.50 8.88
CA ALA A 427 -8.25 -20.67 8.62
C ALA A 427 -9.09 -19.46 9.06
N ASP A 428 -8.69 -18.81 10.16
CA ASP A 428 -9.40 -17.67 10.75
C ASP A 428 -8.69 -16.32 10.56
N ALA A 429 -7.55 -16.31 9.86
CA ALA A 429 -6.77 -15.12 9.55
C ALA A 429 -7.59 -14.01 8.86
N THR A 430 -7.42 -12.79 9.34
CA THR A 430 -7.84 -11.57 8.64
C THR A 430 -6.67 -10.60 8.72
N PRO A 431 -6.58 -9.59 7.84
CA PRO A 431 -5.50 -8.60 7.91
C PRO A 431 -5.32 -8.01 9.31
N ARG A 432 -6.43 -7.76 10.02
CA ARG A 432 -6.40 -7.29 11.42
C ARG A 432 -5.88 -8.33 12.39
N LYS A 433 -6.30 -9.59 12.26
CA LYS A 433 -5.88 -10.66 13.18
C LYS A 433 -4.40 -11.01 13.01
N ILE A 434 -3.88 -11.02 11.78
CA ILE A 434 -2.46 -11.37 11.55
C ILE A 434 -1.51 -10.32 12.13
N ILE A 435 -1.87 -9.04 12.09
CA ILE A 435 -1.06 -7.95 12.68
C ILE A 435 -1.05 -8.04 14.22
N LEU A 436 -2.03 -8.69 14.82
CA LEU A 436 -2.09 -8.95 16.26
C LEU A 436 -1.49 -10.30 16.65
N ASP A 437 -1.13 -11.16 15.68
CA ASP A 437 -0.57 -12.48 15.95
C ASP A 437 0.94 -12.39 16.22
N SER A 438 1.36 -12.87 17.38
CA SER A 438 2.75 -12.75 17.83
C SER A 438 3.73 -13.55 16.97
N VAL A 439 3.31 -14.69 16.40
CA VAL A 439 4.17 -15.54 15.55
C VAL A 439 4.41 -14.82 14.23
N PHE A 440 3.33 -14.35 13.60
CA PHE A 440 3.41 -13.57 12.36
C PHE A 440 4.27 -12.32 12.55
N MET A 441 4.04 -11.54 13.61
CA MET A 441 4.79 -10.31 13.88
C MET A 441 6.27 -10.57 14.17
N THR A 442 6.61 -11.68 14.84
CA THR A 442 8.00 -12.08 15.06
C THR A 442 8.69 -12.41 13.74
N ALA A 443 8.02 -13.17 12.86
CA ALA A 443 8.54 -13.53 11.55
C ALA A 443 8.69 -12.28 10.65
N LEU A 444 7.70 -11.38 10.65
CA LEU A 444 7.75 -10.12 9.91
C LEU A 444 8.91 -9.23 10.39
N ARG A 445 9.10 -9.08 11.71
CA ARG A 445 10.24 -8.34 12.27
C ARG A 445 11.56 -8.93 11.82
N LYS A 446 11.68 -10.26 11.79
CA LYS A 446 12.89 -10.95 11.31
C LYS A 446 13.16 -10.64 9.84
N VAL A 447 12.15 -10.79 8.97
CA VAL A 447 12.26 -10.53 7.53
C VAL A 447 12.66 -9.09 7.24
N LEU A 448 12.12 -8.12 7.98
CA LEU A 448 12.39 -6.70 7.78
C LEU A 448 13.72 -6.24 8.41
N ASN A 449 14.41 -7.10 9.15
CA ASN A 449 15.48 -6.73 10.08
C ASN A 449 15.06 -5.57 10.99
N TRP A 450 13.89 -5.70 11.60
CA TRP A 450 13.23 -4.62 12.31
C TRP A 450 13.80 -4.42 13.72
N ASP A 451 14.37 -3.25 13.97
CA ASP A 451 15.05 -2.87 15.21
C ASP A 451 14.30 -1.82 16.06
N ARG A 452 13.15 -1.36 15.57
CA ARG A 452 12.39 -0.30 16.23
C ARG A 452 11.52 -0.83 17.38
N LEU A 453 11.27 0.07 18.33
CA LEU A 453 10.39 -0.16 19.49
C LEU A 453 8.95 -0.51 19.04
N LEU A 454 8.40 0.25 18.09
CA LEU A 454 7.07 0.01 17.54
C LEU A 454 7.05 -1.23 16.64
N ASP A 455 5.93 -1.94 16.65
CA ASP A 455 5.69 -3.05 15.73
C ASP A 455 5.63 -2.57 14.28
N PRO A 456 6.18 -3.34 13.32
CA PRO A 456 6.02 -3.02 11.90
C PRO A 456 4.55 -3.17 11.48
N SER A 457 4.15 -2.40 10.49
CA SER A 457 2.91 -2.56 9.76
C SER A 457 3.11 -3.43 8.51
N LEU A 458 2.03 -3.91 7.90
CA LEU A 458 2.12 -4.61 6.60
C LEU A 458 2.65 -3.69 5.48
N SER A 459 2.42 -2.38 5.58
CA SER A 459 2.98 -1.40 4.64
C SER A 459 4.50 -1.29 4.71
N ASP A 460 5.13 -1.69 5.82
CA ASP A 460 6.60 -1.72 5.94
C ASP A 460 7.21 -2.88 5.14
N LEU A 461 6.44 -3.92 4.85
CA LEU A 461 6.82 -4.95 3.89
C LEU A 461 6.67 -4.45 2.46
N HIS A 462 5.49 -3.89 2.14
CA HIS A 462 5.26 -3.19 0.88
C HIS A 462 4.01 -2.30 0.97
N PRO A 463 4.01 -1.07 0.42
CA PRO A 463 2.88 -0.15 0.55
C PRO A 463 1.52 -0.70 0.12
N SER A 464 1.48 -1.57 -0.91
CA SER A 464 0.22 -2.18 -1.36
C SER A 464 -0.44 -3.09 -0.31
N LEU A 465 0.35 -3.68 0.61
CA LEU A 465 -0.16 -4.54 1.68
C LEU A 465 -0.78 -3.72 2.83
N GLY A 466 -0.61 -2.40 2.84
CA GLY A 466 -1.40 -1.51 3.70
C GLY A 466 -2.89 -1.50 3.34
N ASN A 467 -3.26 -1.94 2.13
CA ASN A 467 -4.65 -2.13 1.75
C ASN A 467 -5.17 -3.48 2.29
N PHE A 468 -6.04 -3.44 3.30
CA PHE A 468 -6.58 -4.65 3.92
C PHE A 468 -7.49 -5.46 2.99
N ASP A 469 -8.17 -4.86 2.02
CA ASP A 469 -8.96 -5.62 1.04
C ASP A 469 -8.07 -6.37 0.05
N HIS A 470 -6.93 -5.77 -0.33
CA HIS A 470 -5.91 -6.45 -1.10
C HIS A 470 -5.27 -7.59 -0.30
N THR A 471 -4.90 -7.31 0.95
CA THR A 471 -4.33 -8.31 1.87
C THR A 471 -5.30 -9.47 2.13
N ALA A 472 -6.58 -9.19 2.33
CA ALA A 472 -7.61 -10.22 2.50
C ALA A 472 -7.74 -11.11 1.27
N ARG A 473 -7.63 -10.55 0.06
CA ARG A 473 -7.60 -11.32 -1.19
C ARG A 473 -6.39 -12.25 -1.25
N LEU A 474 -5.20 -11.78 -0.85
CA LEU A 474 -4.00 -12.61 -0.79
C LEU A 474 -4.15 -13.74 0.25
N ILE A 475 -4.64 -13.46 1.45
CA ILE A 475 -4.92 -14.48 2.48
C ILE A 475 -5.87 -15.55 1.92
N ASN A 476 -6.94 -15.14 1.23
CA ASN A 476 -7.88 -16.08 0.65
C ASN A 476 -7.30 -16.91 -0.50
N LYS A 477 -6.31 -16.38 -1.24
CA LYS A 477 -5.61 -17.14 -2.29
C LYS A 477 -4.86 -18.35 -1.74
N LEU A 478 -4.33 -18.27 -0.51
CA LEU A 478 -3.67 -19.40 0.16
C LEU A 478 -4.64 -20.44 0.75
N ARG A 479 -5.88 -20.03 1.01
CA ARG A 479 -6.90 -20.93 1.59
C ARG A 479 -7.58 -21.82 0.56
N LEU A 480 -7.57 -21.38 -0.71
CA LEU A 480 -8.10 -22.09 -1.87
C LEU A 480 -7.04 -23.05 -2.40
#